data_AF-A0AAJ5EDX4-F1
#
_entry.id   AF-A0AAJ5EDX4-F1
#
_cell.length_a   1.000
_cell.length_b   1.000
_cell.length_c   1.000
_cell.angle_alpha   90.00
_cell.angle_beta   90.00
_cell.angle_gamma   90.00
#
_symmetry.space_group_name_H-M   'P 1'
#
loop_
_entity.id
_entity.type
_entity.pdbx_description
1 polymer ?
#
loop_
_entity_poly.entity_id
_entity_poly.type
_entity_poly.pdbx_seq_one_letter_code
_entity_poly.pdbx_strand_id
1 'polypeptide(L)'
;MTKKERLDFVTDRIGKKRIILRTRTEVLMEQLLEQPFMKEDLIIINRGASPAYLDGYLSYKSLDALKLFIQESSLIHEEDIHLSLNIGLSDLYPL
;
A
#
# COMPACT_ATOMS: atom_id res chain seq x y z
N MET A 1 -8.70 -21.17 9.33
CA MET A 1 -9.19 -19.79 9.49
C MET A 1 -10.62 -19.81 10.03
N THR A 2 -10.82 -19.34 11.26
CA THR A 2 -12.11 -19.34 11.96
C THR A 2 -13.06 -18.27 11.42
N LYS A 3 -14.33 -18.30 11.81
CA LYS A 3 -15.34 -17.30 11.41
C LYS A 3 -15.00 -15.90 11.96
N LYS A 4 -14.37 -15.83 13.14
CA LYS A 4 -13.90 -14.60 13.79
C LYS A 4 -12.71 -14.00 13.04
N GLU A 5 -11.70 -14.80 12.74
CA GLU A 5 -10.54 -14.36 11.94
C GLU A 5 -10.93 -13.81 10.57
N ARG A 6 -11.95 -14.40 9.94
CA ARG A 6 -12.49 -13.87 8.67
C ARG A 6 -13.20 -12.54 8.84
N LEU A 7 -13.95 -12.36 9.93
CA LEU A 7 -14.63 -11.11 10.21
C LEU A 7 -13.63 -10.00 10.52
N ASP A 8 -12.62 -10.28 11.33
CA ASP A 8 -11.55 -9.34 11.68
C ASP A 8 -10.76 -8.96 10.42
N PHE A 9 -10.42 -9.94 9.58
CA PHE A 9 -9.74 -9.73 8.29
C PHE A 9 -10.53 -8.86 7.30
N VAL A 10 -11.85 -9.04 7.23
CA VAL A 10 -12.72 -8.21 6.39
C VAL A 10 -12.86 -6.81 7.00
N THR A 11 -13.07 -6.72 8.31
CA THR A 11 -13.28 -5.45 9.03
C THR A 11 -12.06 -4.55 8.93
N ASP A 12 -10.85 -5.10 9.06
CA ASP A 12 -9.59 -4.38 8.87
C ASP A 12 -9.41 -3.81 7.45
N ARG A 13 -10.19 -4.29 6.47
CA ARG A 13 -10.14 -3.86 5.07
C ARG A 13 -11.35 -3.02 4.66
N ILE A 14 -12.40 -2.94 5.48
CA ILE A 14 -13.54 -2.06 5.23
C ILE A 14 -13.05 -0.62 5.24
N GLY A 15 -13.27 0.09 4.14
CA GLY A 15 -12.82 1.48 3.96
C GLY A 15 -11.34 1.62 3.56
N LYS A 16 -10.62 0.52 3.33
CA LYS A 16 -9.25 0.54 2.78
C LYS A 16 -9.24 0.17 1.30
N LYS A 17 -8.25 0.67 0.57
CA LYS A 17 -8.02 0.33 -0.84
C LYS A 17 -6.73 -0.46 -0.95
N ARG A 18 -6.77 -1.54 -1.71
CA ARG A 18 -5.56 -2.28 -2.07
C ARG A 18 -4.72 -1.42 -3.00
N ILE A 19 -3.47 -1.25 -2.64
CA ILE A 19 -2.46 -0.57 -3.44
C ILE A 19 -1.34 -1.54 -3.77
N ILE A 20 -0.82 -1.41 -4.98
CA ILE A 20 0.48 -1.94 -5.34
C ILE A 20 1.34 -0.73 -5.66
N LEU A 21 2.40 -0.51 -4.88
CA LEU A 21 3.33 0.59 -5.05
C LEU A 21 4.70 0.03 -5.44
N ARG A 22 5.21 0.49 -6.59
CA ARG A 22 6.56 0.20 -7.06
C ARG A 22 7.37 1.48 -7.02
N THR A 23 8.56 1.40 -6.44
CA THR A 23 9.53 2.48 -6.50
C THR A 23 10.64 2.13 -7.47
N ARG A 24 11.27 3.15 -8.05
CA ARG A 24 12.44 2.98 -8.91
C ARG A 24 13.67 2.45 -8.16
N THR A 25 13.81 2.81 -6.88
CA THR A 25 14.94 2.43 -6.04
C THR A 25 14.48 1.85 -4.70
N GLU A 26 15.30 0.98 -4.13
CA GLU A 26 15.06 0.45 -2.78
C GLU A 26 15.15 1.55 -1.71
N VAL A 27 16.04 2.54 -1.91
CA VAL A 27 16.18 3.70 -1.00
C VAL A 27 14.85 4.46 -0.86
N LEU A 28 14.17 4.70 -1.99
CA LEU A 28 12.86 5.35 -1.98
C LEU A 28 11.78 4.50 -1.30
N MET A 29 11.87 3.17 -1.44
CA MET A 29 10.96 2.25 -0.76
C MET A 29 11.12 2.33 0.75
N GLU A 30 12.36 2.33 1.25
CA GLU A 30 12.65 2.47 2.68
C GLU A 30 12.18 3.84 3.22
N GLN A 31 12.37 4.93 2.46
CA GLN A 31 11.87 6.26 2.84
C GLN A 31 10.34 6.32 2.97
N LEU A 32 9.63 5.64 2.07
CA LEU A 32 8.16 5.53 2.16
C LEU A 32 7.76 4.72 3.40
N LEU A 33 8.42 3.61 3.68
CA LEU A 33 8.12 2.75 4.85
C LEU A 33 8.34 3.47 6.19
N GLU A 34 9.25 4.45 6.23
CA GLU A 34 9.45 5.26 7.43
C GLU A 34 8.34 6.28 7.69
N GLN A 35 7.49 6.57 6.70
CA GLN A 35 6.42 7.55 6.87
C GLN A 35 5.38 7.09 7.89
N PRO A 36 4.90 7.98 8.78
CA PRO A 36 3.91 7.63 9.81
C PRO A 36 2.64 6.99 9.24
N PHE A 37 2.16 7.47 8.10
CA PHE A 37 0.95 6.95 7.45
C PHE A 37 1.12 5.53 6.89
N MET A 38 2.35 5.09 6.62
CA MET A 38 2.63 3.71 6.21
C MET A 38 2.65 2.75 7.41
N LYS A 39 2.90 3.26 8.63
CA LYS A 39 2.90 2.47 9.87
C LYS A 39 1.49 2.24 10.42
N GLU A 40 0.52 3.10 10.05
CA GLU A 40 -0.88 2.99 10.45
C GLU A 40 -1.66 1.89 9.71
N ASP A 41 -1.14 1.40 8.57
CA ASP A 41 -1.85 0.47 7.68
C ASP A 41 -1.07 -0.82 7.36
N LEU A 42 -1.78 -1.86 6.90
CA LEU A 42 -1.18 -3.15 6.60
C LEU A 42 -0.47 -3.09 5.24
N ILE A 43 0.86 -3.18 5.27
CA ILE A 43 1.72 -3.19 4.08
C ILE A 43 2.58 -4.45 4.07
N ILE A 44 2.54 -5.20 2.97
CA ILE A 44 3.40 -6.34 2.70
C ILE A 44 4.51 -5.89 1.74
N ILE A 45 5.76 -6.07 2.15
CA ILE A 45 6.93 -5.71 1.34
C ILE A 45 7.37 -6.94 0.55
N ASN A 46 7.25 -6.91 -0.77
CA ASN A 46 7.70 -7.98 -1.66
C ASN A 46 9.10 -7.67 -2.21
N ARG A 47 10.13 -7.84 -1.35
CA ARG A 47 11.55 -7.60 -1.73
C ARG A 47 12.12 -8.64 -2.70
N GLY A 48 11.53 -9.83 -2.79
CA GLY A 48 11.98 -10.90 -3.69
C GLY A 48 11.54 -10.76 -5.15
N ALA A 49 10.73 -9.74 -5.47
CA ALA A 49 10.29 -9.45 -6.83
C ALA A 49 11.28 -8.51 -7.55
N SER A 50 11.37 -8.61 -8.87
CA SER A 50 12.16 -7.69 -9.71
C SER A 50 11.23 -6.96 -10.69
N PRO A 51 10.94 -5.66 -10.48
CA PRO A 51 11.37 -4.81 -9.36
C PRO A 51 10.61 -5.09 -8.06
N ALA A 52 11.22 -4.76 -6.92
CA ALA A 52 10.60 -4.88 -5.61
C ALA A 52 9.36 -3.97 -5.51
N TYR A 53 8.35 -4.38 -4.74
CA TYR A 53 7.12 -3.62 -4.60
C TYR A 53 6.47 -3.78 -3.22
N LEU A 54 5.69 -2.78 -2.84
CA LEU A 54 4.79 -2.81 -1.70
C LEU A 54 3.39 -3.21 -2.16
N ASP A 55 2.76 -4.17 -1.48
CA ASP A 55 1.35 -4.55 -1.67
C ASP A 55 0.65 -4.43 -0.33
N GLY A 56 -0.36 -3.57 -0.24
CA GLY A 56 -0.96 -3.25 1.04
C GLY A 56 -2.38 -2.75 0.90
N TYR A 57 -3.05 -2.58 2.04
CA TYR A 57 -4.37 -1.98 2.14
C TYR A 57 -4.24 -0.67 2.90
N LEU A 58 -4.36 0.46 2.20
CA LEU A 58 -4.32 1.79 2.81
C LEU A 58 -5.73 2.32 3.04
N SER A 59 -5.95 2.94 4.19
CA SER A 59 -7.13 3.78 4.42
C SER A 59 -7.14 4.98 3.47
N TYR A 60 -8.31 5.61 3.27
CA TYR A 60 -8.38 6.85 2.47
C TYR A 60 -7.46 7.95 3.01
N LYS A 61 -7.36 8.10 4.34
CA LYS A 61 -6.48 9.07 5.00
C LYS A 61 -5.01 8.82 4.64
N SER A 62 -4.56 7.57 4.71
CA SER A 62 -3.18 7.21 4.37
C SER A 62 -2.89 7.32 2.87
N LEU A 63 -3.90 7.06 2.02
CA LEU A 63 -3.82 7.26 0.58
C LEU A 63 -3.66 8.74 0.20
N ASP A 64 -4.43 9.62 0.85
CA ASP A 64 -4.31 11.05 0.64
C ASP A 64 -2.98 11.58 1.19
N ALA A 65 -2.53 11.09 2.35
CA ALA A 65 -1.21 11.41 2.89
C ALA A 65 -0.06 10.95 1.97
N LEU A 66 -0.17 9.76 1.37
CA LEU A 66 0.79 9.26 0.39
C LEU A 66 0.84 10.17 -0.84
N LYS A 67 -0.32 10.55 -1.39
CA LYS A 67 -0.38 11.47 -2.53
C LYS A 67 0.22 12.83 -2.19
N LEU A 68 -0.12 13.38 -1.04
CA LEU A 68 0.43 14.64 -0.56
C LEU A 68 1.96 14.56 -0.41
N PHE A 69 2.46 13.49 0.19
CA PHE A 69 3.90 13.24 0.33
C PHE A 69 4.62 13.20 -1.02
N ILE A 70 4.04 12.54 -2.03
CA ILE A 70 4.61 12.51 -3.39
C ILE A 70 4.58 13.90 -4.04
N GLN A 71 3.51 14.66 -3.85
CA GLN A 71 3.36 16.00 -4.42
C GLN A 71 4.28 17.05 -3.76
N GLU A 72 4.48 16.96 -2.45
CA GLU A 72 5.27 17.91 -1.68
C GLU A 72 6.77 17.59 -1.66
N SER A 73 7.15 16.34 -1.96
CA SER A 73 8.54 15.93 -1.95
C SER A 73 9.27 16.44 -3.20
N SER A 74 10.22 17.35 -3.00
CA SER A 74 11.13 17.82 -4.05
C SER A 74 12.12 16.76 -4.54
N LEU A 75 12.22 15.63 -3.83
CA LEU A 75 13.16 14.53 -4.10
C LEU A 75 12.51 13.32 -4.76
N ILE A 76 11.18 13.31 -4.88
CA ILE A 76 10.41 12.18 -5.39
C ILE A 76 9.62 12.68 -6.58
N HIS A 77 9.97 12.23 -7.77
CA HIS A 77 9.18 12.52 -8.95
C HIS A 77 8.09 11.47 -9.11
N GLU A 78 6.94 11.86 -9.67
CA GLU A 78 5.82 10.95 -9.91
C GLU A 78 6.23 9.76 -10.82
N GLU A 79 7.21 9.96 -11.70
CA GLU A 79 7.82 8.90 -12.51
C GLU A 79 8.64 7.86 -11.73
N ASP A 80 9.08 8.19 -10.52
CA ASP A 80 9.83 7.27 -9.66
C ASP A 80 8.91 6.32 -8.87
N ILE A 81 7.59 6.57 -8.87
CA ILE A 81 6.59 5.79 -8.14
C ILE A 81 5.46 5.38 -9.08
N HIS A 82 5.35 4.08 -9.32
CA HIS A 82 4.18 3.53 -10.00
C HIS A 82 3.18 3.00 -8.97
N LEU A 83 2.08 3.73 -8.79
CA LEU A 83 0.96 3.34 -7.93
C LEU A 83 -0.18 2.72 -8.75
N SER A 84 -0.50 1.47 -8.48
CA SER A 84 -1.69 0.80 -9.02
C SER A 84 -2.73 0.62 -7.92
N LEU A 85 -3.90 1.24 -8.13
CA LEU A 85 -5.07 1.05 -7.29
C LEU A 85 -5.88 -0.12 -7.86
N ASN A 86 -5.92 -1.24 -7.13
CA ASN A 86 -6.82 -2.32 -7.51
C ASN A 86 -8.15 -2.14 -6.79
N ILE A 87 -9.19 -1.76 -7.54
CA ILE A 87 -10.52 -1.44 -7.00
C ILE A 87 -11.37 -2.72 -6.84
N GLY A 88 -10.86 -3.89 -7.23
CA GLY A 88 -11.57 -5.15 -7.14
C GLY A 88 -11.65 -5.71 -5.72
N LEU A 89 -12.85 -5.69 -5.13
CA LEU A 89 -13.24 -6.59 -4.02
C LEU A 89 -13.26 -8.07 -4.44
N SER A 90 -13.03 -8.36 -5.72
CA SER A 90 -13.09 -9.70 -6.33
C SER A 90 -12.02 -10.67 -5.85
N ASP A 91 -10.94 -10.21 -5.23
CA ASP A 91 -9.85 -11.07 -4.72
C ASP A 91 -10.02 -11.44 -3.23
N LEU A 92 -11.03 -10.92 -2.53
CA LEU A 92 -11.27 -11.26 -1.11
C LEU A 92 -11.96 -12.62 -0.92
N TYR A 93 -12.38 -13.26 -2.02
CA TYR A 93 -12.94 -14.60 -2.05
C TYR A 93 -12.26 -15.39 -3.19
N PRO A 94 -11.27 -16.26 -2.92
CA PRO A 94 -11.00 -17.34 -3.85
C PRO A 94 -12.26 -18.22 -3.89
N LEU A 95 -12.89 -18.32 -5.07
CA LEU A 95 -13.92 -19.33 -5.34
C LEU A 95 -13.34 -20.74 -5.17
#